data_AF-A0A1E7FWM8-F1
#
_entry.id   AF-A0A1E7FWM8-F1
#
_cell.length_a   1.000
_cell.length_b   1.000
_cell.length_c   1.000
_cell.angle_alpha   90.00
_cell.angle_beta   90.00
_cell.angle_gamma   90.00
#
_symmetry.space_group_name_H-M   'P 1'
#
loop_
_entity.id
_entity.type
_entity.pdbx_description
1 polymer ?
#
loop_
_entity_poly.entity_id
_entity_poly.type
_entity_poly.pdbx_seq_one_letter_code
_entity_poly.pdbx_strand_id
1 'polypeptide(L)'
;MERGQQTLTPEQRTEIIQDILKQQMQQVNMLQEAQREQEFLAMLASQGEENQDNNDEVENEMFRELQDILQLSTEQKRKLCESSKGLDKEVEALETVSASLQTMQENDWLLNEGVQKITDQFTGILHKNQQSKLLLWTDHNAEAVDQLDHVQVQPLQSAPVFSFGVESSSPGDDE
;
A
#
# COMPACT_ATOMS: atom_id res chain seq x y z
N MET A 1 29.81 7.89 24.78
CA MET A 1 28.37 7.94 24.48
C MET A 1 28.08 6.84 23.47
N GLU A 2 27.71 5.68 23.97
CA GLU A 2 27.28 4.54 23.16
C GLU A 2 25.94 4.91 22.51
N ARG A 3 25.91 5.02 21.17
CA ARG A 3 24.64 5.12 20.44
C ARG A 3 23.94 3.78 20.63
N GLY A 4 22.83 3.78 21.38
CA GLY A 4 22.02 2.60 21.72
C GLY A 4 21.25 2.00 20.53
N GLN A 5 21.95 1.67 19.44
CA GLN A 5 21.43 0.74 18.45
C GLN A 5 21.79 -0.66 18.92
N GLN A 6 20.80 -1.40 19.42
CA GLN A 6 20.95 -2.84 19.57
C GLN A 6 21.35 -3.41 18.21
N THR A 7 22.51 -4.04 18.12
CA THR A 7 22.93 -4.79 16.94
C THR A 7 22.07 -6.03 16.80
N LEU A 8 20.88 -5.86 16.21
CA LEU A 8 20.01 -6.96 15.83
C LEU A 8 20.70 -7.76 14.72
N THR A 9 20.73 -9.08 14.87
CA THR A 9 21.20 -9.96 13.81
C THR A 9 20.25 -9.89 12.61
N PRO A 10 20.70 -10.22 11.39
CA PRO A 10 19.83 -10.26 10.22
C PRO A 10 18.56 -11.09 10.46
N GLU A 11 18.68 -12.23 11.13
CA GLU A 11 17.56 -13.13 11.43
C GLU A 11 16.56 -12.48 12.39
N GLN A 12 17.04 -11.80 13.43
CA GLN A 12 16.17 -11.08 14.38
C GLN A 12 15.44 -9.92 13.71
N ARG A 13 16.09 -9.23 12.76
CA ARG A 13 15.42 -8.18 11.97
C ARG A 13 14.34 -8.77 11.08
N THR A 14 14.60 -9.91 10.44
CA THR A 14 13.62 -10.59 9.59
C THR A 14 12.40 -11.03 10.40
N GLU A 15 12.59 -11.60 11.58
CA GLU A 15 11.49 -11.99 12.47
C GLU A 15 10.64 -10.78 12.87
N ILE A 16 11.28 -9.68 13.27
CA ILE A 16 10.60 -8.43 13.59
C ILE A 16 9.83 -7.87 12.38
N ILE A 17 10.42 -7.88 11.19
CA ILE A 17 9.77 -7.40 9.96
C ILE A 17 8.55 -8.26 9.61
N GLN A 18 8.68 -9.59 9.74
CA GLN A 18 7.56 -10.51 9.49
C GLN A 18 6.41 -10.30 10.48
N ASP A 19 6.73 -10.06 11.75
CA ASP A 19 5.71 -9.76 12.77
C ASP A 19 5.05 -8.40 12.51
N ILE A 20 5.81 -7.39 12.12
CA ILE A 20 5.26 -6.09 11.71
C ILE A 20 4.34 -6.26 10.49
N LEU A 21 4.77 -7.02 9.46
CA LEU A 21 3.95 -7.26 8.27
C LEU A 21 2.64 -7.95 8.61
N LYS A 22 2.66 -8.97 9.48
CA LYS A 22 1.44 -9.63 9.96
C LYS A 22 0.51 -8.65 10.68
N GLN A 23 1.06 -7.81 11.56
CA GLN A 23 0.28 -6.80 12.27
C GLN A 23 -0.33 -5.77 11.31
N GLN A 24 0.44 -5.31 10.32
CA GLN A 24 -0.04 -4.35 9.32
C GLN A 24 -1.14 -4.96 8.44
N MET A 25 -1.01 -6.21 8.01
CA MET A 25 -2.08 -6.91 7.28
C MET A 25 -3.36 -7.04 8.13
N GLN A 26 -3.23 -7.37 9.42
CA GLN A 26 -4.39 -7.42 10.33
C GLN A 26 -5.06 -6.05 10.45
N GLN A 27 -4.27 -4.98 10.58
CA GLN A 27 -4.79 -3.61 10.63
C GLN A 27 -5.53 -3.22 9.35
N VAL A 28 -4.96 -3.53 8.19
CA VAL A 28 -5.60 -3.27 6.89
C VAL A 28 -6.90 -4.05 6.75
N ASN A 29 -6.95 -5.32 7.17
CA ASN A 29 -8.17 -6.11 7.14
C ASN A 29 -9.27 -5.50 8.02
N MET A 30 -8.93 -5.06 9.25
CA MET A 30 -9.89 -4.39 10.13
C MET A 30 -10.41 -3.08 9.52
N LEU A 31 -9.55 -2.32 8.84
CA LEU A 31 -9.95 -1.09 8.15
C LEU A 31 -10.88 -1.39 6.97
N GLN A 32 -10.61 -2.44 6.20
CA GLN A 32 -11.48 -2.89 5.10
C GLN A 32 -12.85 -3.36 5.60
N GLU A 33 -12.91 -4.04 6.73
CA GLU A 33 -14.18 -4.41 7.37
C GLU A 33 -14.98 -3.17 7.79
N ALA A 34 -14.33 -2.22 8.49
CA ALA A 34 -14.96 -0.98 8.90
C ALA A 34 -15.46 -0.14 7.71
N GLN A 35 -14.70 -0.08 6.60
CA GLN A 35 -15.14 0.60 5.39
C GLN A 35 -16.34 -0.06 4.74
N ARG A 36 -16.37 -1.41 4.66
CA ARG A 36 -17.54 -2.14 4.15
C ARG A 36 -18.80 -1.86 4.97
N GLU A 37 -18.66 -1.82 6.30
CA GLU A 37 -19.78 -1.44 7.17
C GLU A 37 -20.25 -0.01 6.89
N GLN A 38 -19.32 0.93 6.70
CA GLN A 38 -19.65 2.33 6.40
C GLN A 38 -20.33 2.49 5.02
N GLU A 39 -19.85 1.78 4.00
CA GLU A 39 -20.48 1.75 2.67
C GLU A 39 -21.90 1.21 2.74
N PHE A 40 -22.11 0.13 3.50
CA PHE A 40 -23.43 -0.45 3.70
C PHE A 40 -24.40 0.51 4.40
N LEU A 41 -23.93 1.23 5.43
CA LEU A 41 -24.71 2.28 6.09
C LEU A 41 -25.01 3.48 5.16
N ALA A 42 -24.07 3.83 4.29
CA ALA A 42 -24.27 4.88 3.29
C ALA A 42 -25.28 4.45 2.21
N MET A 43 -25.28 3.17 1.81
CA MET A 43 -26.26 2.59 0.90
C MET A 43 -27.67 2.62 1.52
N LEU A 44 -27.80 2.26 2.80
CA LEU A 44 -29.06 2.38 3.56
C LEU A 44 -29.56 3.83 3.64
N ALA A 45 -28.65 4.79 3.79
CA ALA A 45 -28.99 6.20 3.85
C ALA A 45 -29.48 6.75 2.49
N SER A 46 -28.94 6.25 1.38
CA SER A 46 -29.24 6.71 0.01
C SER A 46 -30.43 6.01 -0.66
N GLN A 47 -30.62 4.70 -0.45
CA GLN A 47 -31.77 3.94 -0.96
C GLN A 47 -33.11 4.35 -0.33
N GLY A 48 -33.08 5.13 0.76
CA GLY A 48 -34.28 5.73 1.32
C GLY A 48 -34.91 6.82 0.44
N GLU A 49 -34.22 7.33 -0.59
CA GLU A 49 -34.67 8.46 -1.41
C GLU A 49 -34.94 8.12 -2.89
N GLU A 50 -34.27 7.14 -3.51
CA GLU A 50 -34.47 6.83 -4.93
C GLU A 50 -34.40 5.32 -5.25
N ASN A 51 -35.39 4.84 -6.00
CA ASN A 51 -35.44 3.60 -6.79
C ASN A 51 -35.46 2.23 -6.06
N GLN A 52 -36.69 1.74 -5.90
CA GLN A 52 -37.07 0.42 -5.40
C GLN A 52 -37.18 -0.65 -6.50
N ASP A 53 -36.44 -0.55 -7.61
CA ASP A 53 -36.93 -1.14 -8.87
C ASP A 53 -36.07 -2.20 -9.57
N ASN A 54 -34.91 -2.68 -9.06
CA ASN A 54 -34.18 -3.74 -9.81
C ASN A 54 -33.18 -4.65 -9.05
N ASN A 55 -33.19 -4.75 -7.72
CA ASN A 55 -32.31 -5.73 -7.01
C ASN A 55 -33.10 -6.81 -6.25
N ASP A 56 -32.47 -7.97 -6.11
CA ASP A 56 -33.01 -9.22 -5.55
C ASP A 56 -33.93 -9.00 -4.34
N GLU A 57 -35.13 -9.62 -4.35
CA GLU A 57 -36.17 -9.47 -3.33
C GLU A 57 -35.66 -9.70 -1.90
N VAL A 58 -34.68 -10.60 -1.74
CA VAL A 58 -34.09 -10.98 -0.45
C VAL A 58 -33.21 -9.87 0.13
N GLU A 59 -32.37 -9.23 -0.69
CA GLU A 59 -31.54 -8.11 -0.22
C GLU A 59 -32.44 -6.94 0.17
N ASN A 60 -33.44 -6.64 -0.64
CA ASN A 60 -34.42 -5.59 -0.37
C ASN A 60 -35.20 -5.81 0.93
N GLU A 61 -35.51 -7.06 1.29
CA GLU A 61 -36.17 -7.38 2.56
C GLU A 61 -35.23 -7.11 3.75
N MET A 62 -33.98 -7.57 3.69
CA MET A 62 -32.95 -7.25 4.70
C MET A 62 -32.71 -5.74 4.86
N PHE A 63 -32.64 -5.00 3.75
CA PHE A 63 -32.47 -3.54 3.78
C PHE A 63 -33.66 -2.84 4.44
N ARG A 64 -34.89 -3.30 4.19
CA ARG A 64 -36.11 -2.77 4.83
C ARG A 64 -36.16 -3.08 6.33
N GLU A 65 -35.86 -4.32 6.73
CA GLU A 65 -35.80 -4.70 8.14
C GLU A 65 -34.79 -3.84 8.90
N LEU A 66 -33.60 -3.67 8.34
CA LEU A 66 -32.55 -2.89 8.97
C LEU A 66 -32.88 -1.39 9.00
N GLN A 67 -33.56 -0.87 7.98
CA GLN A 67 -34.05 0.51 7.97
C GLN A 67 -35.12 0.75 9.05
N ASP A 68 -36.00 -0.22 9.28
CA ASP A 68 -37.04 -0.17 10.33
C ASP A 68 -36.45 -0.31 11.74
N ILE A 69 -35.35 -1.08 11.90
CA ILE A 69 -34.62 -1.20 13.17
C ILE A 69 -33.82 0.08 13.47
N LEU A 70 -33.06 0.60 12.50
CA LEU A 70 -32.13 1.70 12.73
C LEU A 70 -32.82 3.07 12.84
N GLN A 71 -33.99 3.24 12.21
CA GLN A 71 -34.80 4.47 12.26
C GLN A 71 -33.99 5.77 12.14
N LEU A 72 -33.06 5.80 11.18
CA LEU A 72 -32.10 6.90 11.02
C LEU A 72 -32.84 8.21 10.74
N SER A 73 -32.53 9.25 11.51
CA SER A 73 -33.06 10.59 11.28
C SER A 73 -32.51 11.19 9.98
N THR A 74 -33.21 12.18 9.42
CA THR A 74 -32.76 12.88 8.21
C THR A 74 -31.37 13.51 8.39
N GLU A 75 -31.06 13.99 9.60
CA GLU A 75 -29.73 14.52 9.90
C GLU A 75 -28.66 13.43 9.93
N GLN A 76 -28.97 12.24 10.47
CA GLN A 76 -28.05 11.09 10.47
C GLN A 76 -27.81 10.57 9.06
N LYS A 77 -28.85 10.47 8.23
CA LYS A 77 -28.73 10.09 6.82
C LYS A 77 -27.85 11.07 6.05
N ARG A 78 -28.05 12.38 6.24
CA ARG A 78 -27.21 13.41 5.62
C ARG A 78 -25.74 13.27 6.04
N LYS A 79 -25.46 13.07 7.33
CA LYS A 79 -24.10 12.87 7.83
C LYS A 79 -23.45 11.61 7.28
N LEU A 80 -24.22 10.50 7.14
CA LEU A 80 -23.73 9.27 6.52
C LEU A 80 -23.40 9.46 5.04
N CYS A 81 -24.27 10.13 4.28
CA CYS A 81 -24.01 10.47 2.87
C CYS A 81 -22.86 11.47 2.69
N GLU A 82 -22.58 12.33 3.66
CA GLU A 82 -21.40 13.20 3.64
C GLU A 82 -20.12 12.43 3.98
N SER A 83 -20.19 11.56 4.99
CA SER A 83 -19.08 10.71 5.42
C SER A 83 -18.73 9.63 4.39
N SER A 84 -19.65 9.28 3.49
CA SER A 84 -19.38 8.32 2.42
C SER A 84 -18.67 8.91 1.21
N LYS A 85 -18.59 10.24 1.11
CA LYS A 85 -17.91 10.90 0.00
C LYS A 85 -16.41 10.62 0.08
N GLY A 86 -15.89 9.94 -0.93
CA GLY A 86 -14.47 9.61 -1.02
C GLY A 86 -14.10 8.24 -0.48
N LEU A 87 -15.05 7.47 0.06
CA LEU A 87 -14.82 6.08 0.46
C LEU A 87 -14.23 5.26 -0.67
N ASP A 88 -14.73 5.40 -1.91
CA ASP A 88 -14.21 4.67 -3.08
C ASP A 88 -12.69 4.84 -3.25
N LYS A 89 -12.17 6.05 -3.02
CA LYS A 89 -10.73 6.33 -3.12
C LYS A 89 -9.95 5.74 -1.96
N GLU A 90 -10.54 5.74 -0.77
CA GLU A 90 -9.91 5.15 0.39
C GLU A 90 -9.87 3.61 0.27
N VAL A 91 -10.92 3.00 -0.28
CA VAL A 91 -10.96 1.56 -0.60
C VAL A 91 -9.87 1.22 -1.60
N GLU A 92 -9.76 1.95 -2.72
CA GLU A 92 -8.71 1.76 -3.72
C GLU A 92 -7.30 1.88 -3.10
N ALA A 93 -7.12 2.84 -2.18
CA ALA A 93 -5.87 3.00 -1.45
C ALA A 93 -5.59 1.81 -0.52
N LEU A 94 -6.59 1.32 0.22
CA LEU A 94 -6.45 0.15 1.09
C LEU A 94 -6.17 -1.13 0.30
N GLU A 95 -6.82 -1.33 -0.85
CA GLU A 95 -6.54 -2.44 -1.75
C GLU A 95 -5.10 -2.41 -2.25
N THR A 96 -4.61 -1.23 -2.64
CA THR A 96 -3.21 -1.04 -3.08
C THR A 96 -2.23 -1.38 -1.95
N VAL A 97 -2.49 -0.91 -0.74
CA VAL A 97 -1.67 -1.22 0.44
C VAL A 97 -1.71 -2.71 0.76
N SER A 98 -2.89 -3.33 0.74
CA SER A 98 -3.07 -4.76 0.96
C SER A 98 -2.29 -5.59 -0.05
N ALA A 99 -2.42 -5.28 -1.34
CA ALA A 99 -1.70 -5.95 -2.42
C ALA A 99 -0.17 -5.79 -2.27
N SER A 100 0.29 -4.61 -1.84
CA SER A 100 1.71 -4.36 -1.60
C SER A 100 2.24 -5.19 -0.42
N LEU A 101 1.51 -5.24 0.70
CA LEU A 101 1.86 -6.03 1.88
C LEU A 101 1.85 -7.53 1.56
N GLN A 102 0.86 -8.00 0.80
CA GLN A 102 0.79 -9.38 0.35
C GLN A 102 1.96 -9.73 -0.57
N THR A 103 2.29 -8.85 -1.52
CA THR A 103 3.46 -9.04 -2.40
C THR A 103 4.75 -9.12 -1.58
N MET A 104 4.92 -8.26 -0.56
CA MET A 104 6.06 -8.33 0.35
C MET A 104 6.10 -9.64 1.16
N GLN A 105 4.95 -10.17 1.56
CA GLN A 105 4.86 -11.44 2.29
C GLN A 105 5.18 -12.66 1.41
N GLU A 106 4.70 -12.66 0.18
CA GLU A 106 4.90 -13.78 -0.76
C GLU A 106 6.33 -13.83 -1.33
N ASN A 107 7.00 -12.68 -1.37
CA ASN A 107 8.32 -12.54 -1.96
C ASN A 107 9.40 -12.37 -0.89
N ASP A 108 9.93 -13.49 -0.40
CA ASP A 108 11.03 -13.51 0.59
C ASP A 108 12.27 -12.71 0.16
N TRP A 109 12.47 -12.50 -1.15
CA TRP A 109 13.57 -11.71 -1.68
C TRP A 109 13.40 -10.20 -1.47
N LEU A 110 12.17 -9.72 -1.23
CA LEU A 110 11.89 -8.33 -0.81
C LEU A 110 12.17 -8.12 0.68
N LEU A 111 12.04 -9.17 1.49
CA LEU A 111 12.23 -9.11 2.95
C LEU A 111 13.66 -9.37 3.38
N ASN A 112 14.39 -10.16 2.61
CA ASN A 112 15.76 -10.53 2.89
C ASN A 112 16.72 -9.81 1.97
N GLU A 113 18.01 -10.04 2.21
CA GLU A 113 19.14 -9.90 1.30
C GLU A 113 18.93 -10.59 -0.07
N GLY A 114 17.78 -10.43 -0.73
CA GLY A 114 17.42 -11.09 -1.97
C GLY A 114 18.43 -10.76 -3.06
N VAL A 115 18.87 -9.51 -3.12
CA VAL A 115 19.96 -9.10 -4.01
C VAL A 115 21.25 -9.83 -3.66
N GLN A 116 21.63 -9.95 -2.39
CA GLN A 116 22.88 -10.65 -2.00
C GLN A 116 22.79 -12.15 -2.27
N LYS A 117 21.69 -12.83 -1.92
CA LYS A 117 21.49 -14.26 -2.20
C LYS A 117 21.46 -14.55 -3.69
N ILE A 118 20.79 -13.71 -4.49
CA ILE A 118 20.78 -13.83 -5.95
C ILE A 118 22.18 -13.58 -6.50
N THR A 119 22.90 -12.58 -5.96
CA THR A 119 24.29 -12.27 -6.34
C THR A 119 25.23 -13.41 -5.96
N ASP A 120 25.09 -14.02 -4.80
CA ASP A 120 25.90 -15.13 -4.31
C ASP A 120 25.62 -16.41 -5.11
N GLN A 121 24.36 -16.67 -5.47
CA GLN A 121 24.00 -17.76 -6.38
C GLN A 121 24.60 -17.53 -7.77
N PHE A 122 24.45 -16.33 -8.32
CA PHE A 122 24.96 -15.98 -9.64
C PHE A 122 26.49 -16.04 -9.69
N THR A 123 27.16 -15.47 -8.70
CA THR A 123 28.62 -15.50 -8.59
C THR A 123 29.15 -16.88 -8.22
N GLY A 124 28.37 -17.71 -7.52
CA GLY A 124 28.70 -19.09 -7.19
C GLY A 124 28.73 -20.03 -8.41
N ILE A 125 28.03 -19.68 -9.49
CA ILE A 125 28.10 -20.41 -10.78
C ILE A 125 29.44 -20.15 -11.49
N LEU A 126 30.04 -18.98 -11.25
CA LEU A 126 31.28 -18.57 -11.90
C LEU A 126 32.49 -19.03 -11.10
N HIS A 127 33.52 -19.52 -11.80
CA HIS A 127 34.82 -19.72 -11.17
C HIS A 127 35.41 -18.35 -10.76
N LYS A 128 36.19 -18.29 -9.68
CA LYS A 128 36.77 -17.02 -9.16
C LYS A 128 37.45 -16.16 -10.24
N ASN A 129 38.19 -16.80 -11.15
CA ASN A 129 38.82 -16.13 -12.31
C ASN A 129 37.82 -15.54 -13.32
N GLN A 130 36.65 -16.17 -13.51
CA GLN A 130 35.59 -15.64 -14.37
C GLN A 130 34.87 -14.48 -13.68
N GLN A 131 34.63 -14.58 -12.36
CA GLN A 131 34.07 -13.49 -11.57
C GLN A 131 34.97 -12.25 -11.59
N SER A 132 36.28 -12.41 -11.43
CA SER A 132 37.23 -11.28 -11.53
C SER A 132 37.25 -10.66 -12.92
N LYS A 133 37.20 -11.46 -14.00
CA LYS A 133 37.12 -10.95 -15.37
C LYS A 133 35.81 -10.20 -15.62
N LEU A 134 34.70 -10.72 -15.11
CA LEU A 134 33.39 -10.09 -15.22
C LEU A 134 33.37 -8.74 -14.51
N LEU A 135 33.87 -8.67 -13.26
CA LEU A 135 33.96 -7.41 -12.51
C LEU A 135 34.82 -6.38 -13.23
N LEU A 136 35.99 -6.79 -13.76
CA LEU A 136 36.87 -5.89 -14.51
C LEU A 136 36.21 -5.37 -15.80
N TRP A 137 35.45 -6.23 -16.46
CA TRP A 137 34.71 -5.87 -17.67
C TRP A 137 33.55 -4.92 -17.32
N THR A 138 32.78 -5.19 -16.27
CA THR A 138 31.69 -4.31 -15.83
C THR A 138 32.21 -2.93 -15.44
N ASP A 139 33.32 -2.86 -14.71
CA ASP A 139 33.95 -1.59 -14.33
C ASP A 139 34.42 -0.80 -15.57
N HIS A 140 35.06 -1.48 -16.52
CA HIS A 140 35.50 -0.86 -17.77
C HIS A 140 34.33 -0.38 -18.66
N ASN A 141 33.16 -1.00 -18.54
CA ASN A 141 31.99 -0.72 -19.37
C ASN A 141 30.85 -0.07 -18.56
N ALA A 142 31.13 0.50 -17.39
CA ALA A 142 30.12 0.99 -16.45
C ALA A 142 29.14 1.98 -17.10
N GLU A 143 29.64 2.92 -17.90
CA GLU A 143 28.79 3.92 -18.60
C GLU A 143 27.85 3.28 -19.63
N ALA A 144 28.29 2.24 -20.33
CA ALA A 144 27.46 1.53 -21.29
C ALA A 144 26.43 0.63 -20.58
N VAL A 145 26.80 0.05 -19.43
CA VAL A 145 25.89 -0.72 -18.58
C VAL A 145 24.81 0.20 -17.99
N ASP A 146 25.17 1.40 -17.55
CA ASP A 146 24.22 2.40 -17.05
C ASP A 146 23.21 2.83 -18.14
N GLN A 147 23.67 3.00 -19.37
CA GLN A 147 22.80 3.29 -20.52
C GLN A 147 21.88 2.14 -20.93
N LEU A 148 22.14 0.91 -20.47
CA LEU A 148 21.26 -0.24 -20.67
C LEU A 148 20.16 -0.33 -19.62
N ASP A 149 20.19 0.49 -18.56
CA ASP A 149 19.12 0.58 -17.57
C ASP A 149 17.91 1.29 -18.19
N HIS A 150 17.19 0.56 -19.03
CA HIS A 150 16.00 1.03 -19.71
C HIS A 150 14.79 0.83 -18.78
N VAL A 151 14.79 1.48 -17.62
CA VAL A 151 13.53 1.71 -16.92
C VAL A 151 12.74 2.64 -17.83
N GLN A 152 11.71 2.12 -18.52
CA GLN A 152 10.68 2.97 -19.10
C GLN A 152 9.96 3.66 -17.96
N VAL A 153 10.55 4.73 -17.44
CA VAL A 153 9.83 5.71 -16.65
C VAL A 153 8.86 6.33 -17.65
N GLN A 154 7.64 5.80 -17.75
CA GLN A 154 6.57 6.62 -18.27
C GLN A 154 6.62 7.92 -17.45
N PRO A 155 6.65 9.10 -18.09
CA PRO A 155 6.60 10.34 -17.36
C PRO A 155 5.28 10.32 -16.57
N LEU A 156 5.37 9.99 -15.29
CA LEU A 156 4.27 10.09 -14.34
C LEU A 156 3.96 11.59 -14.27
N GLN A 157 3.01 12.04 -15.08
CA GLN A 157 2.47 13.39 -15.01
C GLN A 157 1.79 13.68 -13.66
N SER A 158 1.71 12.68 -12.78
CA SER A 158 1.15 12.75 -11.44
C SER A 158 1.76 11.69 -10.51
N ALA A 159 3.08 11.74 -10.26
CA ALA A 159 3.64 11.00 -9.14
C ALA A 159 3.26 11.74 -7.83
N PRO A 160 2.77 11.05 -6.78
CA PRO A 160 2.50 11.69 -5.50
C PRO A 160 3.80 12.21 -4.90
N VAL A 161 3.90 13.52 -4.74
CA VAL A 161 5.01 14.16 -4.04
C VAL A 161 4.82 13.88 -2.54
N PHE A 162 5.58 12.92 -2.01
CA PHE A 162 5.69 12.72 -0.57
C PHE A 162 6.58 13.83 0.01
N SER A 163 5.97 14.95 0.38
CA SER A 163 6.63 16.00 1.15
C SER A 163 6.71 15.59 2.62
N PHE A 164 7.83 15.02 3.03
CA PHE A 164 8.16 14.86 4.44
C PHE A 164 8.55 16.22 5.02
N GLY A 165 7.62 16.83 5.75
CA GLY A 165 7.87 17.77 6.85
C GLY A 165 9.11 18.66 6.78
N VAL A 166 9.30 19.40 5.67
CA VAL A 166 10.11 20.61 5.69
C VAL A 166 9.19 21.74 5.28
N GLU A 167 9.00 22.65 6.22
CA GLU A 167 8.07 23.76 6.14
C GLU A 167 8.14 24.45 4.78
N SER A 168 6.98 24.55 4.13
CA SER A 168 6.75 25.37 2.96
C SER A 168 7.02 26.83 3.35
N SER A 169 8.27 27.24 3.22
CA SER A 169 8.64 28.64 3.04
C SER A 169 8.13 29.03 1.66
N SER A 170 6.87 29.43 1.61
CA SER A 170 6.32 30.22 0.52
C SER A 170 7.27 31.40 0.27
N PRO A 171 7.76 31.61 -0.97
CA PRO A 171 8.36 32.88 -1.31
C PRO A 171 7.21 33.89 -1.42
N GLY A 172 6.81 34.44 -0.27
CA GLY A 172 5.88 35.54 -0.17
C GLY A 172 6.68 36.82 0.06
N ASP A 173 6.61 37.69 -0.95
CA ASP A 173 6.47 39.14 -0.80
C ASP A 173 7.33 39.81 0.28
N ASP A 174 8.50 40.26 -0.13
CA ASP A 174 9.09 41.48 0.42
C ASP A 174 9.33 42.47 -0.74
N GLU A 175 8.92 43.71 -0.48
CA GLU A 175 8.82 44.93 -1.31
C GLU A 175 9.94 45.22 -2.32
#